data_AF-A0A3C0R744-F1
#
_entry.id   AF-A0A3C0R744-F1
#
_cell.length_a   1.000
_cell.length_b   1.000
_cell.length_c   1.000
_cell.angle_alpha   90.00
_cell.angle_beta   90.00
_cell.angle_gamma   90.00
#
_symmetry.space_group_name_H-M   'P 1'
#
loop_
_entity.id
_entity.type
_entity.pdbx_description
1 polymer ?
#
loop_
_entity_poly.entity_id
_entity_poly.type
_entity_poly.pdbx_seq_one_letter_code
_entity_poly.pdbx_strand_id
1 'polypeptide(L)'
;MATVVSEKTARRNWIAHLWREWTIESRRPIAPAFAKPNPAEWNDARVTAAWLGHATVLINFFGIKILTDPALFSRIGIRFPGLTLGPKRLTAPALESHELPKIHIILLSHAHFDHIDMRTLHRFDRSTKVITAPRTKDLLRWTRLRDVTELRWGERKSIQTSAGKIDIIAFRVKHWGA
;
A
#
# COMPACT_ATOMS: atom_id res chain seq x y z
N MET A 1 7.01 -34.74 -57.10
CA MET A 1 6.99 -35.12 -55.67
C MET A 1 7.47 -33.95 -54.86
N ALA A 2 6.59 -33.30 -54.09
CA ALA A 2 6.95 -32.20 -53.19
C ALA A 2 6.60 -32.63 -51.75
N THR A 3 7.64 -32.70 -50.91
CA THR A 3 7.57 -33.17 -49.52
C THR A 3 7.09 -32.02 -48.64
N VAL A 4 5.92 -32.17 -48.01
CA VAL A 4 5.44 -31.23 -46.99
C VAL A 4 6.15 -31.54 -45.68
N VAL A 5 7.05 -30.64 -45.25
CA VAL A 5 7.67 -30.71 -43.92
C VAL A 5 6.68 -30.14 -42.91
N SER A 6 6.17 -31.00 -42.03
CA SER A 6 5.32 -30.62 -40.91
C SER A 6 6.14 -29.88 -39.86
N GLU A 7 5.90 -28.58 -39.74
CA GLU A 7 6.51 -27.73 -38.72
C GLU A 7 5.83 -28.01 -37.37
N LYS A 8 6.48 -28.82 -36.52
CA LYS A 8 6.01 -29.09 -35.16
C LYS A 8 6.18 -27.84 -34.31
N THR A 9 5.10 -27.12 -34.07
CA THR A 9 5.05 -26.02 -33.09
C THR A 9 5.36 -26.57 -31.70
N ALA A 10 6.53 -26.27 -31.14
CA ALA A 10 6.90 -26.70 -29.80
C ALA A 10 5.92 -26.11 -28.78
N ARG A 11 5.12 -26.95 -28.12
CA ARG A 11 4.24 -26.54 -27.02
C ARG A 11 5.10 -25.98 -25.89
N ARG A 12 5.06 -24.66 -25.70
CA ARG A 12 5.70 -23.96 -24.58
C ARG A 12 5.17 -24.55 -23.27
N ASN A 13 6.05 -25.14 -22.46
CA ASN A 13 5.69 -25.61 -21.12
C ASN A 13 5.51 -24.38 -20.21
N TRP A 14 4.29 -23.86 -20.17
CA TRP A 14 3.92 -22.67 -19.42
C TRP A 14 4.22 -22.79 -17.92
N ILE A 15 4.13 -23.99 -17.35
CA ILE A 15 4.44 -24.24 -15.94
C ILE A 15 5.94 -24.02 -15.71
N ALA A 16 6.80 -24.66 -16.51
CA ALA A 16 8.25 -24.48 -16.41
C ALA A 16 8.67 -23.01 -16.63
N HIS A 17 8.01 -22.33 -17.56
CA HIS A 17 8.22 -20.90 -17.78
C HIS A 17 7.86 -20.06 -16.55
N LEU A 18 6.66 -20.26 -15.97
CA LEU A 18 6.23 -19.53 -14.77
C LEU A 18 7.13 -19.80 -13.57
N TRP A 19 7.58 -21.04 -13.37
CA TRP A 19 8.55 -21.39 -12.32
C TRP A 19 9.89 -20.69 -12.51
N ARG A 20 10.39 -20.62 -13.75
CA ARG A 20 11.61 -19.89 -14.08
C ARG A 20 11.46 -18.40 -13.78
N GLU A 21 10.41 -17.76 -14.28
CA GLU A 21 10.15 -16.33 -14.04
C GLU A 21 9.99 -16.03 -12.55
N TRP A 22 9.25 -16.87 -11.82
CA TRP A 22 9.12 -16.74 -10.37
C TRP A 22 10.45 -16.84 -9.64
N THR A 23 11.32 -17.76 -10.07
CA THR A 23 12.65 -17.96 -9.46
C THR A 23 13.56 -16.77 -9.72
N ILE A 24 13.58 -16.26 -10.96
CA ILE A 24 14.32 -15.05 -11.34
C ILE A 24 13.84 -13.87 -10.50
N GLU A 25 12.53 -13.63 -10.47
CA GLU A 25 11.94 -12.50 -9.75
C GLU A 25 12.13 -12.60 -8.24
N SER A 26 12.08 -13.81 -7.68
CA SER A 26 12.33 -14.02 -6.24
C SER A 26 13.77 -13.71 -5.84
N ARG A 27 14.73 -13.99 -6.71
CA ARG A 27 16.16 -13.73 -6.49
C ARG A 27 16.58 -12.29 -6.83
N ARG A 28 15.79 -11.55 -7.61
CA ARG A 28 16.08 -10.14 -7.96
C ARG A 28 16.26 -9.29 -6.70
N PRO A 29 17.37 -8.55 -6.52
CA PRO A 29 17.53 -7.67 -5.36
C PRO A 29 16.51 -6.52 -5.40
N ILE A 30 16.19 -5.98 -4.23
CA ILE A 30 15.40 -4.77 -4.09
C ILE A 30 16.40 -3.61 -3.94
N ALA A 31 16.30 -2.61 -4.82
CA ALA A 31 17.15 -1.42 -4.72
C ALA A 31 16.86 -0.66 -3.42
N PRO A 32 17.84 0.00 -2.80
CA PRO A 32 17.59 0.83 -1.62
C PRO A 32 16.69 2.01 -1.96
N ALA A 33 16.00 2.57 -0.96
CA ALA A 33 15.25 3.81 -1.15
C ALA A 33 16.19 4.96 -1.52
N PHE A 34 15.71 5.86 -2.39
CA PHE A 34 16.49 7.02 -2.85
C PHE A 34 16.87 7.97 -1.71
N ALA A 35 15.95 8.19 -0.78
CA ALA A 35 16.14 9.02 0.39
C ALA A 35 15.40 8.40 1.58
N LYS A 36 15.95 8.60 2.78
CA LYS A 36 15.33 8.17 4.04
C LYS A 36 14.95 9.41 4.85
N PRO A 37 13.65 9.70 5.05
CA PRO A 37 13.24 10.84 5.87
C PRO A 37 13.53 10.58 7.35
N ASN A 38 13.67 11.64 8.14
CA ASN A 38 13.67 11.57 9.61
C ASN A 38 12.45 12.29 10.19
N PRO A 39 11.30 11.60 10.39
CA PRO A 39 10.08 12.23 10.90
C PRO A 39 10.20 12.81 12.32
N ALA A 40 11.21 12.40 13.09
CA ALA A 40 11.45 12.92 14.45
C ALA A 40 11.94 14.38 14.44
N GLU A 41 12.53 14.85 13.34
CA GLU A 41 13.03 16.22 13.18
C GLU A 41 11.98 17.16 12.55
N TRP A 42 10.80 16.66 12.22
CA TRP A 42 9.78 17.47 11.56
C TRP A 42 9.14 18.47 12.52
N ASN A 43 8.99 19.70 12.06
CA ASN A 43 8.31 20.75 12.81
C ASN A 43 6.78 20.60 12.69
N ASP A 44 6.11 20.36 13.82
CA ASP A 44 4.66 20.20 13.91
C ASP A 44 3.86 21.50 13.69
N ALA A 45 4.53 22.66 13.57
CA ALA A 45 3.91 23.90 13.14
C ALA A 45 3.90 24.08 11.60
N ARG A 46 4.37 23.09 10.83
CA ARG A 46 4.44 23.13 9.36
C ARG A 46 3.83 21.89 8.73
N VAL A 47 3.53 22.00 7.44
CA VAL A 47 3.24 20.82 6.62
C VAL A 47 4.56 20.24 6.11
N THR A 48 4.76 18.94 6.29
CA THR A 48 5.92 18.21 5.77
C THR A 48 5.45 16.88 5.21
N ALA A 49 6.05 16.41 4.13
CA ALA A 49 5.69 15.12 3.55
C ALA A 49 6.95 14.39 3.08
N ALA A 50 6.89 13.06 3.16
CA ALA A 50 7.89 12.18 2.57
C ALA A 50 7.23 11.04 1.82
N TRP A 51 7.73 10.80 0.61
CA TRP A 51 7.33 9.66 -0.20
C TRP A 51 8.04 8.40 0.29
N LEU A 52 7.25 7.40 0.71
CA LEU A 52 7.79 6.12 1.19
C LEU A 52 7.82 5.04 0.11
N GLY A 53 7.30 5.34 -1.09
CA GLY A 53 7.27 4.44 -2.24
C GLY A 53 5.84 4.10 -2.68
N HIS A 54 5.65 3.86 -3.98
CA HIS A 54 4.33 3.64 -4.59
C HIS A 54 3.36 4.80 -4.27
N ALA A 55 2.16 4.52 -3.76
CA ALA A 55 1.18 5.51 -3.32
C ALA A 55 1.32 5.86 -1.82
N THR A 56 2.35 5.36 -1.14
CA THR A 56 2.56 5.61 0.28
C THR A 56 3.29 6.92 0.52
N VAL A 57 2.58 7.88 1.11
CA VAL A 57 3.12 9.18 1.53
C VAL A 57 2.86 9.35 3.02
N LEU A 58 3.92 9.64 3.77
CA LEU A 58 3.82 10.08 5.17
C LEU A 58 3.72 11.59 5.18
N ILE A 59 2.66 12.12 5.76
CA ILE A 59 2.37 13.56 5.82
C ILE A 59 2.29 13.97 7.28
N ASN A 60 3.04 14.99 7.67
CA ASN A 60 2.79 15.79 8.85
C ASN A 60 1.93 16.98 8.46
N PHE A 61 0.69 17.01 8.92
CA PHE A 61 -0.20 18.15 8.73
C PHE A 61 -0.41 18.84 10.07
N PHE A 62 0.45 19.82 10.37
CA PHE A 62 0.44 20.56 11.64
C PHE A 62 0.38 19.64 12.88
N GLY A 63 1.29 18.65 12.95
CA GLY A 63 1.37 17.65 14.02
C GLY A 63 0.52 16.39 13.80
N ILE A 64 -0.51 16.46 12.95
CA ILE A 64 -1.32 15.30 12.58
C ILE A 64 -0.57 14.47 11.54
N LYS A 65 0.05 13.38 11.99
CA LYS A 65 0.68 12.37 11.12
C LYS A 65 -0.37 11.53 10.37
N ILE A 66 -0.35 11.61 9.05
CA ILE A 66 -1.25 10.93 8.10
C ILE A 66 -0.43 10.01 7.21
N LEU A 67 -0.93 8.82 6.90
CA LEU A 67 -0.29 7.88 5.97
C LEU A 67 -1.28 7.49 4.87
N THR A 68 -0.89 7.67 3.61
CA THR A 68 -1.71 7.26 2.45
C THR A 68 -1.35 5.84 2.02
N ASP A 69 -2.34 5.04 1.59
CA ASP A 69 -2.20 3.77 0.86
C ASP A 69 -0.95 2.96 1.24
N PRO A 70 -0.86 2.48 2.49
CA PRO A 70 0.41 2.02 3.04
C PRO A 70 0.81 0.63 2.53
N ALA A 71 1.92 0.55 1.80
CA ALA A 71 2.50 -0.67 1.24
C ALA A 71 4.03 -0.74 1.50
N LEU A 72 4.41 -1.26 2.67
CA LEU A 72 5.79 -1.18 3.19
C LEU A 72 6.58 -2.49 3.11
N PHE A 73 5.97 -3.60 2.68
CA PHE A 73 6.68 -4.88 2.56
C PHE A 73 7.25 -5.10 1.16
N SER A 74 8.10 -6.13 1.04
CA SER A 74 8.81 -6.47 -0.19
C SER A 74 7.90 -6.95 -1.33
N ARG A 75 6.73 -7.52 -0.99
CA ARG A 75 5.72 -8.00 -1.93
C ARG A 75 4.33 -7.58 -1.47
N ILE A 76 3.45 -7.34 -2.42
CA ILE A 76 2.01 -7.11 -2.25
C ILE A 76 1.23 -8.28 -2.86
N GLY A 77 0.00 -8.51 -2.41
CA GLY A 77 -0.90 -9.53 -2.98
C GLY A 77 -1.42 -10.54 -1.97
N ILE A 78 -1.73 -11.74 -2.44
CA ILE A 78 -2.40 -12.78 -1.65
C ILE A 78 -1.40 -13.38 -0.68
N ARG A 79 -1.78 -13.45 0.59
CA ARG A 79 -0.92 -13.94 1.68
C ARG A 79 -1.25 -15.38 2.05
N PHE A 80 -0.21 -16.20 2.13
CA PHE A 80 -0.19 -17.55 2.66
C PHE A 80 0.78 -17.60 3.86
N PRO A 81 0.72 -18.63 4.71
CA PRO A 81 1.73 -18.83 5.76
C PRO A 81 3.15 -18.85 5.16
N GLY A 82 3.99 -17.90 5.57
CA GLY A 82 5.38 -17.79 5.10
C GLY A 82 5.57 -17.21 3.69
N LEU A 83 4.51 -16.89 2.94
CA LEU A 83 4.62 -16.48 1.53
C LEU A 83 3.60 -15.38 1.15
N THR A 84 4.02 -14.46 0.29
CA THR A 84 3.12 -13.51 -0.39
C THR A 84 3.22 -13.74 -1.89
N LEU A 85 2.10 -14.13 -2.50
CA LEU A 85 1.97 -14.25 -3.95
C LEU A 85 1.52 -12.92 -4.53
N GLY A 86 2.41 -12.33 -5.34
CA GLY A 86 2.14 -11.09 -6.06
C GLY A 86 3.42 -10.30 -6.31
N PRO A 87 3.32 -9.11 -6.92
CA PRO A 87 4.45 -8.31 -7.35
C PRO A 87 5.46 -8.04 -6.23
N LYS A 88 6.75 -8.15 -6.56
CA LYS A 88 7.86 -7.73 -5.68
C LYS A 88 8.26 -6.32 -6.05
N ARG A 89 8.44 -5.46 -5.06
CA ARG A 89 8.84 -4.07 -5.30
C ARG A 89 10.22 -3.98 -5.96
N LEU A 90 10.42 -2.94 -6.77
CA LEU A 90 11.72 -2.64 -7.37
C LEU A 90 12.66 -1.95 -6.37
N THR A 91 12.11 -1.00 -5.63
CA THR A 91 12.84 -0.13 -4.68
C THR A 91 12.23 -0.27 -3.30
N ALA A 92 13.06 -0.46 -2.27
CA ALA A 92 12.68 -0.58 -0.85
C ALA A 92 11.85 0.63 -0.38
N PRO A 93 11.02 0.49 0.67
CA PRO A 93 10.34 1.66 1.20
C PRO A 93 11.34 2.60 1.85
N ALA A 94 11.04 3.90 1.85
CA ALA A 94 11.91 4.88 2.50
C ALA A 94 11.96 4.72 4.03
N LEU A 95 10.89 4.14 4.62
CA LEU A 95 10.81 3.74 6.02
C LEU A 95 10.15 2.37 6.11
N GLU A 96 10.64 1.53 7.00
CA GLU A 96 9.95 0.31 7.40
C GLU A 96 8.79 0.60 8.36
N SER A 97 7.87 -0.36 8.49
CA SER A 97 6.70 -0.20 9.38
C SER A 97 7.04 0.12 10.84
N HIS A 98 8.21 -0.29 11.33
CA HIS A 98 8.65 -0.05 12.69
C HIS A 98 9.38 1.30 12.88
N GLU A 99 9.71 1.98 11.78
CA GLU A 99 10.36 3.29 11.76
C GLU A 99 9.35 4.43 11.61
N LEU A 100 8.08 4.10 11.34
CA LEU A 100 7.02 5.07 11.26
C LEU A 100 6.80 5.75 12.63
N PRO A 101 6.55 7.07 12.66
CA PRO A 101 6.04 7.72 13.86
C PRO A 101 4.62 7.21 14.16
N LYS A 102 4.07 7.61 15.31
CA LYS A 102 2.66 7.34 15.62
C LYS A 102 1.76 7.94 14.53
N ILE A 103 1.05 7.07 13.79
CA ILE A 103 0.12 7.47 12.74
C ILE A 103 -1.27 7.70 13.32
N HIS A 104 -1.80 8.91 13.12
CA HIS A 104 -3.13 9.28 13.59
C HIS A 104 -4.21 8.85 12.60
N ILE A 105 -3.95 9.00 11.30
CA ILE A 105 -4.93 8.77 10.24
C ILE A 105 -4.27 7.99 9.10
N ILE A 106 -4.94 6.93 8.65
CA ILE A 106 -4.64 6.26 7.38
C ILE A 106 -5.70 6.64 6.37
N LEU A 107 -5.28 7.00 5.17
CA LEU A 107 -6.16 7.25 4.03
C LEU A 107 -6.00 6.11 3.03
N LEU A 108 -7.10 5.42 2.71
CA LEU A 108 -7.16 4.35 1.72
C LEU A 108 -7.98 4.84 0.53
N SER A 109 -7.35 4.95 -0.63
CA SER A 109 -7.95 5.54 -1.83
C SER A 109 -8.93 4.62 -2.54
N HIS A 110 -8.63 3.32 -2.64
CA HIS A 110 -9.44 2.29 -3.29
C HIS A 110 -8.98 0.88 -2.91
N ALA A 111 -9.73 -0.15 -3.32
CA ALA A 111 -9.55 -1.56 -2.94
C ALA A 111 -8.73 -2.39 -3.92
N HIS A 112 -7.47 -2.01 -4.16
CA HIS A 112 -6.47 -2.88 -4.79
C HIS A 112 -5.38 -3.29 -3.80
N PHE A 113 -4.71 -4.42 -4.06
CA PHE A 113 -3.69 -4.98 -3.15
C PHE A 113 -2.47 -4.09 -2.93
N ASP A 114 -2.18 -3.20 -3.87
CA ASP A 114 -1.11 -2.20 -3.79
C ASP A 114 -1.48 -0.97 -2.97
N HIS A 115 -2.78 -0.74 -2.72
CA HIS A 115 -3.31 0.36 -1.90
C HIS A 115 -3.87 -0.10 -0.54
N ILE A 116 -4.34 -1.36 -0.43
CA ILE A 116 -4.78 -2.03 0.80
C ILE A 116 -3.87 -3.23 1.07
N ASP A 117 -2.60 -2.97 1.42
CA ASP A 117 -1.70 -4.03 1.86
C ASP A 117 -2.01 -4.43 3.31
N MET A 118 -2.76 -5.52 3.45
CA MET A 118 -3.14 -6.08 4.75
C MET A 118 -1.93 -6.32 5.66
N ARG A 119 -0.77 -6.73 5.11
CA ARG A 119 0.43 -7.00 5.91
C ARG A 119 0.93 -5.73 6.59
N THR A 120 0.92 -4.61 5.88
CA THR A 120 1.22 -3.28 6.44
C THR A 120 0.12 -2.83 7.40
N LEU A 121 -1.16 -2.98 7.03
CA LEU A 121 -2.28 -2.54 7.85
C LEU A 121 -2.39 -3.28 9.20
N HIS A 122 -1.93 -4.53 9.29
CA HIS A 122 -1.84 -5.27 10.55
C HIS A 122 -0.84 -4.69 11.57
N ARG A 123 0.02 -3.75 11.16
CA ARG A 123 1.00 -3.09 12.05
C ARG A 123 0.39 -1.96 12.88
N PHE A 124 -0.80 -1.48 12.50
CA PHE A 124 -1.51 -0.41 13.20
C PHE A 124 -2.53 -0.97 14.19
N ASP A 125 -2.90 -0.16 15.18
CA ASP A 125 -3.79 -0.55 16.27
C ASP A 125 -5.07 0.29 16.31
N ARG A 126 -5.79 0.22 17.43
CA ARG A 126 -7.09 0.88 17.61
C ARG A 126 -6.98 2.41 17.73
N SER A 127 -5.79 2.94 17.98
CA SER A 127 -5.55 4.38 18.11
C SER A 127 -5.49 5.09 16.76
N THR A 128 -5.17 4.36 15.68
CA THR A 128 -5.15 4.88 14.31
C THR A 128 -6.55 4.87 13.71
N LYS A 129 -6.97 6.02 13.19
CA LYS A 129 -8.23 6.19 12.46
C LYS A 129 -8.02 5.90 10.99
N VAL A 130 -9.04 5.41 10.30
CA VAL A 130 -8.98 5.10 8.87
C VAL A 130 -10.11 5.79 8.14
N ILE A 131 -9.78 6.51 7.08
CA ILE A 131 -10.74 6.95 6.06
C ILE A 131 -10.50 6.11 4.81
N THR A 132 -11.55 5.49 4.30
CA THR A 132 -11.47 4.60 3.14
C THR A 132 -12.58 4.87 2.13
N ALA A 133 -12.41 4.38 0.90
CA ALA A 133 -13.43 4.44 -0.13
C ALA A 133 -14.73 3.71 0.27
N PRO A 134 -15.90 4.09 -0.30
CA PRO A 134 -17.17 3.44 0.01
C PRO A 134 -17.16 1.94 -0.27
N ARG A 135 -17.75 1.13 0.63
CA ARG A 135 -17.86 -0.34 0.49
C ARG A 135 -16.51 -1.07 0.49
N THR A 136 -15.56 -0.62 1.31
CA THR A 136 -14.23 -1.24 1.46
C THR A 136 -13.84 -1.52 2.91
N LYS A 137 -14.63 -1.07 3.88
CA LYS A 137 -14.37 -1.26 5.32
C LYS A 137 -14.28 -2.74 5.72
N ASP A 138 -15.04 -3.61 5.06
CA ASP A 138 -15.07 -5.05 5.32
C ASP A 138 -13.72 -5.74 5.03
N LEU A 139 -12.88 -5.15 4.17
CA LEU A 139 -11.52 -5.61 3.89
C LEU A 139 -10.62 -5.48 5.13
N LEU A 140 -10.91 -4.51 6.00
CA LEU A 140 -10.10 -4.22 7.19
C LEU A 140 -10.52 -5.05 8.42
N ARG A 141 -11.55 -5.90 8.31
CA ARG A 141 -12.14 -6.63 9.46
C ARG A 141 -11.15 -7.47 10.25
N TRP A 142 -10.11 -7.98 9.58
CA TRP A 142 -9.09 -8.84 10.18
C TRP A 142 -7.93 -8.06 10.82
N THR A 143 -7.87 -6.74 10.62
CA THR A 143 -6.85 -5.88 11.25
C THR A 143 -7.21 -5.57 12.71
N ARG A 144 -6.37 -4.78 13.40
CA ARG A 144 -6.68 -4.21 14.71
C ARG A 144 -7.32 -2.81 14.61
N LEU A 145 -7.49 -2.27 13.41
CA LEU A 145 -8.11 -0.98 13.15
C LEU A 145 -9.61 -1.08 13.47
N ARG A 146 -10.14 -0.12 14.22
CA ARG A 146 -11.54 -0.14 14.69
C ARG A 146 -12.32 1.10 14.33
N ASP A 147 -11.65 2.25 14.28
CA ASP A 147 -12.25 3.50 13.84
C ASP A 147 -12.07 3.66 12.31
N VAL A 148 -12.96 3.02 11.55
CA VAL A 148 -12.97 3.05 10.10
C VAL A 148 -14.22 3.76 9.62
N THR A 149 -14.02 4.87 8.91
CA THR A 149 -15.06 5.66 8.25
C THR A 149 -14.93 5.53 6.74
N GLU A 150 -16.01 5.17 6.08
CA GLU A 150 -16.10 5.24 4.62
C GLU A 150 -16.57 6.63 4.21
N LEU A 151 -15.99 7.22 3.18
CA LEU A 151 -16.33 8.57 2.71
C LEU A 151 -16.62 8.55 1.21
N ARG A 152 -17.83 8.95 0.81
CA ARG A 152 -18.22 9.05 -0.61
C ARG A 152 -17.72 10.33 -1.23
N TRP A 153 -17.59 10.36 -2.55
CA TRP A 153 -17.18 11.56 -3.28
C TRP A 153 -18.09 12.76 -2.95
N GLY A 154 -17.46 13.91 -2.69
CA GLY A 154 -18.13 15.14 -2.27
C GLY A 154 -18.44 15.20 -0.77
N GLU A 155 -18.36 14.08 -0.04
CA GLU A 155 -18.55 14.09 1.40
C GLU A 155 -17.33 14.66 2.13
N ARG A 156 -17.61 15.29 3.28
CA ARG A 156 -16.61 15.82 4.21
C ARG A 156 -16.77 15.16 5.57
N LYS A 157 -15.64 14.87 6.23
CA LYS A 157 -15.61 14.41 7.62
C LYS A 157 -14.59 15.21 8.43
N SER A 158 -15.05 15.80 9.53
CA SER A 158 -14.17 16.30 10.59
C SER A 158 -13.72 15.16 11.49
N ILE A 159 -12.43 15.09 11.77
CA ILE A 159 -11.80 14.06 12.58
C ILE A 159 -11.03 14.71 13.72
N GLN A 160 -11.35 14.30 14.95
CA GLN A 160 -10.58 14.67 16.12
C GLN A 160 -9.49 13.63 16.37
N THR A 161 -8.24 14.06 16.49
CA THR A 161 -7.09 13.23 16.87
C THR A 161 -6.50 13.72 18.19
N SER A 162 -5.47 13.01 18.69
CA SER A 162 -4.71 13.49 19.86
C SER A 162 -3.83 14.71 19.54
N ALA A 163 -3.51 14.96 18.26
CA ALA A 163 -2.69 16.10 17.82
C ALA A 163 -3.52 17.31 17.34
N GLY A 164 -4.82 17.14 17.11
CA GLY A 164 -5.69 18.22 16.63
C GLY A 164 -6.89 17.74 15.82
N LYS A 165 -7.66 18.70 15.30
CA LYS A 165 -8.82 18.47 14.43
C LYS A 165 -8.43 18.68 12.97
N ILE A 166 -8.92 17.81 12.07
CA ILE A 166 -8.71 17.93 10.63
C ILE A 166 -10.01 17.64 9.87
N ASP A 167 -10.24 18.35 8.77
CA ASP A 167 -11.32 18.08 7.84
C ASP A 167 -10.79 17.34 6.60
N ILE A 168 -11.47 16.25 6.24
CA ILE A 168 -11.12 15.42 5.09
C ILE A 168 -12.28 15.43 4.11
N ILE A 169 -12.00 15.63 2.83
CA ILE A 169 -12.98 15.68 1.74
C ILE A 169 -12.57 14.63 0.70
N ALA A 170 -13.50 13.77 0.29
CA ALA A 170 -13.25 12.79 -0.76
C ALA A 170 -13.59 13.38 -2.14
N PHE A 171 -12.68 13.21 -3.11
CA PHE A 171 -12.86 13.65 -4.48
C PHE A 171 -13.09 12.47 -5.43
N ARG A 172 -13.87 12.71 -6.48
CA ARG A 172 -14.09 11.72 -7.54
C ARG A 172 -12.84 11.52 -8.38
N VAL A 173 -12.53 10.26 -8.68
CA VAL A 173 -11.42 9.86 -9.57
C VAL A 173 -11.93 8.93 -10.68
N LYS A 174 -11.16 8.84 -11.78
CA LYS A 174 -11.43 7.88 -12.86
C LYS A 174 -10.60 6.61 -12.62
N HIS A 175 -11.11 5.73 -11.77
CA HIS A 175 -10.47 4.46 -11.41
C HIS A 175 -11.52 3.38 -11.10
N TRP A 176 -11.10 2.11 -11.00
CA TRP A 176 -11.95 0.99 -10.60
C TRP A 176 -11.48 0.42 -9.25
N GLY A 177 -12.36 -0.31 -8.55
CA GLY A 177 -12.03 -0.87 -7.24
C GLY A 177 -12.49 -0.07 -6.01
N ALA A 178 -13.63 0.64 -6.12
CA ALA A 178 -14.17 1.65 -5.19
C ALA A 178 -13.50 3.02 -5.29
#